data_AF-A0A1W0CCQ2-F1
#
_entry.id   AF-A0A1W0CCQ2-F1
#
_cell.length_a   1.000
_cell.length_b   1.000
_cell.length_c   1.000
_cell.angle_alpha   90.00
_cell.angle_beta   90.00
_cell.angle_gamma   90.00
#
_symmetry.space_group_name_H-M   'P 1'
#
loop_
_entity.id
_entity.type
_entity.pdbx_description
1 polymer ?
#
loop_
_entity_poly.entity_id
_entity_poly.type
_entity_poly.pdbx_seq_one_letter_code
_entity_poly.pdbx_strand_id
1 'polypeptide(L)'
;MSNLIELFTTGKQNPEGRFRVALGEASLIYGHSHIASITFRREEGVLVLYHMAIGVPQTRHVVAAHEEIHLQVDRRQLQLVVQAVTPTHVVIDAMAERGADVALVLAANA
;
A
#
# COMPACT_ATOMS: atom_id res chain seq x y z
N MET A 1 18.59 -13.47 11.30
CA MET A 1 18.26 -12.29 12.12
C MET A 1 16.95 -11.75 11.58
N SER A 2 15.86 -11.85 12.35
CA SER A 2 14.51 -11.44 11.95
C SER A 2 14.36 -9.95 12.23
N ASN A 3 14.37 -9.15 11.18
CA ASN A 3 14.26 -7.71 11.32
C ASN A 3 12.79 -7.33 11.47
N LEU A 4 12.38 -7.18 12.73
CA LEU A 4 11.09 -6.63 13.14
C LEU A 4 11.05 -5.14 12.75
N ILE A 5 9.95 -4.70 12.16
CA ILE A 5 9.68 -3.28 11.92
C ILE A 5 8.34 -2.99 12.57
N GLU A 6 8.40 -2.17 13.61
CA GLU A 6 7.26 -1.77 14.40
C GLU A 6 6.45 -0.68 13.71
N LEU A 7 5.12 -0.79 13.84
CA LEU A 7 4.14 0.20 13.41
C LEU A 7 3.48 0.69 14.68
N PHE A 8 3.63 1.98 14.96
CA PHE A 8 2.84 2.65 15.98
C PHE A 8 1.43 2.90 15.43
N THR A 9 0.55 1.89 15.55
CA THR A 9 -0.86 2.12 15.84
C THR A 9 -1.17 1.40 17.16
N THR A 10 -2.04 1.95 18.00
CA THR A 10 -2.44 1.28 19.24
C THR A 10 -3.21 -0.01 18.89
N GLY A 11 -2.54 -1.17 18.89
CA GLY A 11 -3.17 -2.47 18.63
C GLY A 11 -2.22 -3.56 18.12
N LYS A 12 -2.66 -4.82 18.22
CA LYS A 12 -1.90 -6.04 17.85
C LYS A 12 -1.67 -6.12 16.33
N GLN A 13 -0.44 -6.41 15.89
CA GLN A 13 -0.09 -6.50 14.48
C GLN A 13 -0.49 -7.84 13.85
N ASN A 14 -1.06 -7.79 12.65
CA ASN A 14 -1.54 -8.93 11.86
C ASN A 14 -0.78 -8.95 10.52
N PRO A 15 -0.21 -10.09 10.07
CA PRO A 15 0.44 -10.23 8.75
C PRO A 15 -0.51 -9.97 7.56
N GLU A 16 -1.83 -9.97 7.82
CA GLU A 16 -2.87 -9.48 6.92
C GLU A 16 -3.41 -8.17 7.51
N GLY A 17 -3.05 -7.06 6.86
CA GLY A 17 -3.41 -5.73 7.34
C GLY A 17 -4.49 -5.11 6.47
N ARG A 18 -5.60 -4.69 7.10
CA ARG A 18 -6.58 -3.80 6.46
C ARG A 18 -6.23 -2.35 6.75
N PHE A 19 -6.01 -1.57 5.72
CA PHE A 19 -5.58 -0.17 5.81
C PHE A 19 -6.59 0.76 5.17
N ARG A 20 -6.72 1.95 5.74
CA ARG A 20 -7.52 3.05 5.20
C ARG A 20 -6.56 4.13 4.72
N VAL A 21 -6.53 4.35 3.40
CA VAL A 21 -5.62 5.30 2.74
C VAL A 21 -6.42 6.50 2.27
N ALA A 22 -6.00 7.71 2.64
CA ALA A 22 -6.62 8.95 2.15
C ALA A 22 -6.37 9.13 0.64
N LEU A 23 -7.36 9.68 -0.07
CA LEU A 23 -7.19 10.06 -1.48
C LEU A 23 -6.34 11.33 -1.60
N GLY A 24 -5.49 11.37 -2.60
CA GLY A 24 -4.63 12.53 -2.92
C GLY A 24 -3.30 12.55 -2.18
N GLU A 25 -3.19 11.83 -1.07
CA GLU A 25 -2.00 11.79 -0.21
C GLU A 25 -1.18 10.52 -0.42
N ALA A 26 0.14 10.68 -0.36
CA ALA A 26 1.04 9.55 -0.43
C ALA A 26 0.98 8.79 0.90
N SER A 27 0.60 7.51 0.83
CA SER A 27 0.81 6.57 1.91
C SER A 27 2.08 5.78 1.65
N LEU A 28 2.94 5.75 2.66
CA LEU A 28 4.23 5.09 2.55
C LEU A 28 4.09 3.62 2.93
N ILE A 29 4.83 2.76 2.26
CA ILE A 29 4.94 1.33 2.53
C ILE A 29 6.40 1.04 2.88
N TYR A 30 6.63 0.58 4.11
CA TYR A 30 7.98 0.33 4.64
C TYR A 30 8.26 -1.14 4.95
N GLY A 31 9.42 -1.61 4.51
CA GLY A 31 10.12 -2.83 4.94
C GLY A 31 11.59 -2.53 5.31
N HIS A 32 12.39 -3.54 5.69
CA HIS A 32 13.68 -3.33 6.38
C HIS A 32 14.71 -2.56 5.55
N SER A 33 14.67 -2.77 4.24
CA SER A 33 15.53 -2.14 3.25
C SER A 33 14.75 -1.61 2.05
N HIS A 34 13.42 -1.60 2.13
CA HIS A 34 12.54 -1.39 1.00
C HIS A 34 11.52 -0.30 1.34
N ILE A 35 11.50 0.76 0.55
CA ILE A 35 10.58 1.88 0.72
C ILE A 35 9.84 2.06 -0.60
N ALA A 36 8.51 2.02 -0.52
CA ALA A 36 7.63 2.42 -1.59
C ALA A 36 6.64 3.46 -1.08
N SER A 37 6.03 4.19 -2.01
CA SER A 37 4.85 5.00 -1.75
C SER A 37 3.75 4.61 -2.70
N ILE A 38 2.53 4.65 -2.18
CA ILE A 38 1.31 4.53 -2.96
C ILE A 38 0.48 5.79 -2.82
N THR A 39 -0.17 6.24 -3.88
CA THR A 39 -1.10 7.37 -3.84
C THR A 39 -2.33 7.00 -4.65
N PHE A 40 -3.49 7.00 -4.00
CA PHE A 40 -4.76 6.84 -4.69
C PHE A 40 -5.31 8.21 -5.09
N ARG A 41 -5.74 8.36 -6.35
CA ARG A 41 -6.34 9.59 -6.88
C ARG A 41 -7.58 9.26 -7.69
N ARG A 42 -8.52 10.20 -7.76
CA ARG A 42 -9.58 10.17 -8.76
C ARG A 42 -9.16 11.02 -9.94
N GLU A 43 -9.13 10.43 -11.12
CA GLU A 43 -8.83 11.10 -12.38
C GLU A 43 -9.97 10.80 -13.33
N GLU A 44 -10.63 11.84 -13.87
CA GLU A 44 -11.71 11.67 -14.86
C GLU A 44 -12.81 10.65 -14.44
N GLY A 45 -13.07 10.56 -13.12
CA GLY A 45 -14.06 9.65 -12.55
C GLY A 45 -13.56 8.24 -12.20
N VAL A 46 -12.37 7.85 -12.64
CA VAL A 46 -11.76 6.55 -12.30
C VAL A 46 -10.81 6.65 -11.11
N LEU A 47 -10.71 5.57 -10.33
CA LEU A 47 -9.70 5.46 -9.28
C LEU A 47 -8.38 5.03 -9.91
N VAL A 48 -7.31 5.71 -9.54
CA VAL A 48 -5.97 5.48 -10.04
C VAL A 48 -5.03 5.30 -8.86
N LEU A 49 -4.18 4.29 -8.93
CA LEU A 49 -3.08 4.06 -8.01
C LEU A 49 -1.77 4.44 -8.68
N TYR A 50 -1.06 5.36 -8.05
CA TYR A 50 0.34 5.64 -8.33
C TYR A 50 1.21 4.88 -7.36
N HIS A 51 2.24 4.23 -7.87
CA HIS A 51 3.21 3.51 -7.07
C HIS A 51 4.64 3.91 -7.45
N MET A 52 5.43 4.29 -6.45
CA MET A 52 6.85 4.63 -6.57
C MET A 52 7.65 3.77 -5.61
N ALA A 53 8.77 3.21 -6.07
CA ALA A 53 9.72 2.50 -5.23
C ALA A 53 11.15 2.81 -5.70
N ILE A 54 12.13 2.64 -4.81
CA ILE A 54 13.54 2.84 -5.16
C ILE A 54 13.91 1.88 -6.29
N GLY A 55 14.50 2.42 -7.37
CA GLY A 55 14.93 1.62 -8.53
C GLY A 55 13.80 1.18 -9.47
N VAL A 56 12.54 1.53 -9.18
CA VAL A 56 11.38 1.23 -10.01
C VAL A 56 10.80 2.54 -10.56
N PRO A 57 10.62 2.68 -11.88
CA PRO A 57 9.90 3.82 -12.44
C PRO A 57 8.51 3.95 -11.83
N GLN A 58 8.03 5.17 -11.67
CA GLN A 58 6.66 5.39 -11.19
C GLN A 58 5.67 4.64 -12.10
N THR A 59 4.80 3.84 -11.50
CA THR A 59 3.76 3.08 -12.19
C THR A 59 2.40 3.68 -11.91
N ARG A 60 1.50 3.58 -12.89
CA ARG A 60 0.11 4.05 -12.82
C ARG A 60 -0.82 2.89 -13.16
N HIS A 61 -1.75 2.59 -12.26
CA HIS A 61 -2.74 1.54 -12.42
C HIS A 61 -4.14 2.14 -12.32
N VAL A 62 -5.03 1.79 -13.24
CA VAL A 62 -6.46 2.05 -13.07
C VAL A 62 -6.98 0.95 -12.15
N VAL A 63 -7.75 1.32 -11.13
CA VAL A 63 -8.12 0.42 -10.04
C VAL A 63 -9.63 0.31 -9.91
N ALA A 64 -10.14 -0.91 -9.84
CA ALA A 64 -11.51 -1.25 -9.52
C ALA A 64 -11.63 -1.78 -8.09
N ALA A 65 -12.86 -1.76 -7.56
CA ALA A 65 -13.15 -2.43 -6.29
C ALA A 65 -12.99 -3.95 -6.46
N HIS A 66 -12.42 -4.59 -5.44
CA HIS A 66 -12.02 -6.00 -5.36
C HIS A 66 -10.91 -6.40 -6.34
N GLU A 67 -10.24 -5.42 -6.97
CA GLU A 67 -9.07 -5.70 -7.80
C GLU A 67 -7.87 -6.05 -6.95
N GLU A 68 -7.15 -7.08 -7.40
CA GLU A 68 -5.86 -7.49 -6.87
C GLU A 68 -4.75 -6.81 -7.66
N ILE A 69 -3.87 -6.12 -6.96
CA ILE A 69 -2.80 -5.32 -7.52
C ILE A 69 -1.47 -5.84 -6.98
N HIS A 70 -0.54 -6.09 -7.89
CA HIS A 70 0.82 -6.48 -7.53
C HIS A 70 1.79 -5.34 -7.78
N LEU A 71 2.46 -4.89 -6.72
CA LEU A 71 3.44 -3.83 -6.75
C LEU A 71 4.83 -4.39 -6.54
N GLN A 72 5.78 -4.02 -7.41
CA GLN A 72 7.17 -4.40 -7.26
C GLN A 72 7.87 -3.41 -6.31
N VAL A 73 8.39 -3.89 -5.19
CA VAL A 73 9.24 -3.10 -4.29
C VAL A 73 10.62 -3.76 -4.23
N ASP A 74 11.60 -3.16 -4.91
CA ASP A 74 12.94 -3.74 -5.15
C ASP A 74 12.85 -5.15 -5.78
N ARG A 75 13.22 -6.22 -5.07
CA ARG A 75 13.15 -7.62 -5.54
C ARG A 75 11.92 -8.38 -5.04
N ARG A 76 10.94 -7.68 -4.45
CA ARG A 76 9.77 -8.29 -3.80
C ARG A 76 8.48 -7.81 -4.41
N GLN A 77 7.45 -8.63 -4.27
CA GLN A 77 6.10 -8.33 -4.71
C GLN A 77 5.21 -8.09 -3.50
N LEU A 78 4.46 -6.98 -3.55
CA LEU A 78 3.43 -6.64 -2.59
C LEU A 78 2.07 -6.80 -3.26
N GLN A 79 1.18 -7.54 -2.64
CA GLN A 79 -0.20 -7.69 -3.09
C GLN A 79 -1.10 -6.75 -2.29
N LEU A 80 -1.89 -5.96 -3.01
CA LEU A 80 -2.95 -5.12 -2.46
C LEU A 80 -4.29 -5.55 -3.05
N VAL A 81 -5.31 -5.65 -2.21
CA VAL A 81 -6.68 -5.89 -2.65
C VAL A 81 -7.54 -4.70 -2.24
N VAL A 82 -8.17 -4.02 -3.20
CA VAL A 82 -9.05 -2.90 -2.88
C VAL A 82 -10.39 -3.42 -2.39
N GLN A 83 -10.70 -3.21 -1.11
CA GLN A 83 -11.97 -3.69 -0.54
C GLN A 83 -13.11 -2.69 -0.75
N ALA A 84 -12.82 -1.39 -0.59
CA ALA A 84 -13.84 -0.36 -0.73
C ALA A 84 -13.23 0.97 -1.17
N VAL A 85 -14.02 1.75 -1.92
CA VAL A 85 -13.64 3.09 -2.36
C VAL A 85 -14.71 4.07 -1.88
N THR A 86 -14.30 5.05 -1.09
CA THR A 86 -15.17 6.12 -0.59
C THR A 86 -14.82 7.45 -1.31
N PRO A 87 -15.53 8.55 -1.03
CA PRO A 87 -15.17 9.86 -1.56
C PRO A 87 -13.82 10.39 -1.06
N THR A 88 -13.34 9.92 0.11
CA THR A 88 -12.15 10.48 0.77
C THR A 88 -11.05 9.46 1.02
N HIS A 89 -11.35 8.16 0.98
CA HIS A 89 -10.40 7.09 1.30
C HIS A 89 -10.62 5.84 0.45
N VAL A 90 -9.58 5.03 0.34
CA VAL A 90 -9.60 3.65 -0.15
C VAL A 90 -9.31 2.71 1.01
N VAL A 91 -10.08 1.65 1.13
CA VAL A 91 -9.80 0.55 2.06
C VAL A 91 -9.11 -0.56 1.27
N ILE A 92 -7.94 -0.96 1.72
CA ILE A 92 -7.14 -2.01 1.10
C ILE A 92 -6.80 -3.10 2.10
N ASP A 93 -6.78 -4.34 1.66
CA ASP A 93 -6.09 -5.41 2.36
C ASP A 93 -4.70 -5.56 1.71
N ALA A 94 -3.63 -5.48 2.51
CA ALA A 94 -2.28 -5.75 2.04
C ALA A 94 -1.85 -7.13 2.52
N MET A 95 -1.38 -7.94 1.57
CA MET A 95 -0.92 -9.30 1.82
C MET A 95 0.55 -9.40 1.43
N ALA A 96 1.35 -10.00 2.31
CA ALA A 96 2.70 -10.39 1.98
C ALA A 96 2.67 -11.71 1.18
N GLU A 97 3.44 -11.78 0.10
CA GLU A 97 3.81 -13.07 -0.47
C GLU A 97 4.62 -13.88 0.56
N ARG A 98 4.62 -15.23 0.51
CA ARG A 98 5.44 -16.05 1.41
C ARG A 98 6.92 -15.69 1.23
N GLY A 99 7.47 -14.89 2.15
CA GLY A 99 8.85 -14.38 2.11
C GLY A 99 8.99 -12.87 1.86
N ALA A 100 7.88 -12.12 1.70
CA ALA A 100 7.89 -10.66 1.67
C ALA A 100 7.87 -10.07 3.09
N ASP A 101 8.65 -9.00 3.33
CA ASP A 101 8.63 -8.26 4.59
C ASP A 101 7.32 -7.48 4.69
N VAL A 102 6.79 -7.36 5.91
CA VAL A 102 5.50 -6.71 6.23
C VAL A 102 5.39 -5.33 5.58
N ALA A 103 4.27 -5.05 4.93
CA ALA A 103 3.95 -3.74 4.38
C ALA A 103 3.24 -2.87 5.41
N LEU A 104 3.88 -1.75 5.74
CA LEU A 104 3.44 -0.79 6.74
C LEU A 104 2.86 0.44 6.06
N VAL A 105 1.54 0.60 6.02
CA VAL A 105 0.91 1.76 5.37
C VAL A 105 0.77 2.91 6.38
N LEU A 106 1.64 3.93 6.28
CA LEU A 106 1.46 5.18 7.03
C LEU A 106 0.53 6.08 6.24
N ALA A 107 -0.70 6.24 6.72
CA ALA A 107 -1.52 7.39 6.31
C ALA A 107 -0.90 8.64 6.95
N ALA A 108 -0.55 9.63 6.14
CA ALA A 108 -0.33 10.97 6.68
C ALA A 108 -1.67 11.40 7.32
N ASN A 109 -1.64 11.72 8.61
CA ASN A 109 -2.78 12.39 9.22
C ASN A 109 -2.84 13.79 8.61
N ALA A 110 -3.99 14.14 8.04
CA ALA A 110 -4.41 15.52 7.85
C ALA A 110 -4.48 16.26 9.20
#